data_AF-A0A1T4WP64-F1
#
_entry.id   AF-A0A1T4WP64-F1
#
_cell.length_a   1.000
_cell.length_b   1.000
_cell.length_c   1.000
_cell.angle_alpha   90.00
_cell.angle_beta   90.00
_cell.angle_gamma   90.00
#
_symmetry.space_group_name_H-M   'P 1'
#
loop_
_entity.id
_entity.type
_entity.pdbx_description
1 polymer ?
#
loop_
_entity_poly.entity_id
_entity_poly.type
_entity_poly.pdbx_seq_one_letter_code
_entity_poly.pdbx_strand_id
1 'polypeptide(L)'
;MARRATFFSRVRESLPSKQPFLVLGGGYEFGRQALGSKDYETLKNLQESYALLGYDLGLLTGFELKEFGDNGLEPPTAWRHPGSVSVVPLTANGVNVAVLLLPELPSGTQTPPERLVRQIETVLSKEREQADIIVALSPWGLWVERAYLESGADTPDLLLGSGPGVEVPGVIVAQGKTFWLRPYAKGKTVARIDILQLPSGEEDFTWTENGNIRFETPALTDSYIEDTNILSVLMGAGAE
;
A
#
# COMPACT_ATOMS: atom_id res chain seq x y z
N MET A 1 -9.58 11.77 5.55
CA MET A 1 -8.21 11.64 6.12
C MET A 1 -8.17 11.78 7.64
N ALA A 2 -8.88 12.73 8.26
CA ALA A 2 -8.87 12.91 9.71
C ALA A 2 -9.26 11.64 10.50
N ARG A 3 -10.31 10.91 10.08
CA ARG A 3 -10.67 9.61 10.67
C ARG A 3 -9.61 8.52 10.51
N ARG A 4 -8.85 8.57 9.40
CA ARG A 4 -7.74 7.64 9.12
C ARG A 4 -6.62 7.86 10.14
N ALA A 5 -6.31 9.12 10.46
CA ALA A 5 -5.32 9.46 11.49
C ALA A 5 -5.72 8.89 12.85
N THR A 6 -6.98 9.09 13.25
CA THR A 6 -7.51 8.54 14.50
C THR A 6 -7.48 7.02 14.53
N PHE A 7 -7.80 6.35 13.42
CA PHE A 7 -7.65 4.91 13.30
C PHE A 7 -6.21 4.46 13.52
N PHE A 8 -5.24 5.07 12.83
CA PHE A 8 -3.82 4.75 13.01
C PHE A 8 -3.33 4.98 14.44
N SER A 9 -3.73 6.09 15.08
CA SER A 9 -3.38 6.36 16.49
C SER A 9 -3.94 5.29 17.41
N ARG A 10 -5.23 4.96 17.28
CA ARG A 10 -5.88 3.94 18.10
C ARG A 10 -5.24 2.57 17.95
N VAL A 11 -4.92 2.16 16.71
CA VAL A 11 -4.22 0.90 16.48
C VAL A 11 -2.86 0.95 17.19
N ARG A 12 -2.06 1.98 16.94
CA ARG A 12 -0.73 2.15 17.54
C ARG A 12 -0.76 2.13 19.08
N GLU A 13 -1.74 2.78 19.69
CA GLU A 13 -1.95 2.82 21.14
C GLU A 13 -2.43 1.47 21.71
N SER A 14 -3.18 0.70 20.93
CA SER A 14 -3.69 -0.61 21.35
C SER A 14 -2.65 -1.72 21.32
N LEU A 15 -1.56 -1.54 20.55
CA LEU A 15 -0.52 -2.54 20.41
C LEU A 15 0.40 -2.56 21.63
N PRO A 16 0.88 -3.76 22.05
CA PRO A 16 1.91 -3.86 23.08
C PRO A 16 3.16 -3.04 22.71
N SER A 17 3.84 -2.52 23.74
CA SER A 17 5.14 -1.86 23.54
C SER A 17 6.09 -2.79 22.78
N LYS A 18 6.68 -2.27 21.69
CA LYS A 18 7.57 -2.99 20.75
C LYS A 18 6.90 -3.96 19.77
N GLN A 19 5.57 -4.00 19.65
CA GLN A 19 4.95 -4.73 18.54
C GLN A 19 5.37 -4.10 17.21
N PRO A 20 5.86 -4.87 16.22
CA PRO A 20 6.11 -4.36 14.87
C PRO A 20 4.83 -3.76 14.27
N PHE A 21 4.93 -2.56 13.70
CA PHE A 21 3.80 -1.86 13.06
C PHE A 21 4.33 -1.03 11.89
N LEU A 22 3.65 -1.14 10.74
CA LEU A 22 3.93 -0.36 9.54
C LEU A 22 2.62 0.17 8.93
N VAL A 23 2.70 1.35 8.34
CA VAL A 23 1.62 2.01 7.61
C VAL A 23 2.07 2.20 6.16
N LEU A 24 1.43 1.47 5.25
CA LEU A 24 1.78 1.46 3.83
C LEU A 24 0.66 2.08 2.98
N GLY A 25 1.04 2.86 1.96
CA GLY A 25 0.12 3.52 1.02
C GLY A 25 0.22 2.96 -0.39
N GLY A 26 -0.91 2.60 -0.99
CA GLY A 26 -0.98 2.25 -2.42
C GLY A 26 -0.96 3.50 -3.32
N GLY A 27 -0.92 3.30 -4.64
CA GLY A 27 -1.00 4.42 -5.58
C GLY A 27 -2.39 5.07 -5.60
N TYR A 28 -2.49 6.23 -6.25
CA TYR A 28 -3.75 6.96 -6.49
C TYR A 28 -4.39 7.58 -5.23
N GLU A 29 -3.57 7.93 -4.23
CA GLU A 29 -3.97 8.55 -2.96
C GLU A 29 -3.98 10.09 -3.02
N PHE A 30 -3.26 10.69 -3.97
CA PHE A 30 -3.23 12.14 -4.24
C PHE A 30 -4.02 12.52 -5.49
N GLY A 31 -4.28 11.59 -6.41
CA GLY A 31 -4.97 11.92 -7.64
C GLY A 31 -5.23 10.77 -8.58
N ARG A 32 -6.13 11.01 -9.55
CA ARG A 32 -6.39 10.13 -10.69
C ARG A 32 -6.58 11.00 -11.91
N GLN A 33 -5.93 10.66 -13.01
CA GLN A 33 -6.05 11.42 -14.26
C GLN A 33 -7.51 11.59 -14.72
N ALA A 34 -8.34 10.56 -14.54
CA ALA A 34 -9.76 10.60 -14.88
C ALA A 34 -10.59 11.60 -14.05
N LEU A 35 -10.07 12.07 -12.91
CA LEU A 35 -10.73 13.03 -12.02
C LEU A 35 -10.23 14.47 -12.22
N GLY A 36 -9.30 14.69 -13.15
CA GLY A 36 -8.70 15.99 -13.41
C GLY A 36 -7.56 16.35 -12.44
N SER A 37 -6.93 17.49 -12.70
CA SER A 37 -5.81 18.02 -11.92
C SER A 37 -6.31 18.81 -10.70
N LYS A 38 -5.52 18.79 -9.62
CA LYS A 38 -5.72 19.63 -8.43
C LYS A 38 -4.97 20.95 -8.55
N ASP A 39 -5.51 21.97 -7.89
CA ASP A 39 -4.79 23.22 -7.68
C ASP A 39 -3.71 23.08 -6.59
N TYR A 40 -2.87 24.10 -6.53
CA TYR A 40 -1.74 24.18 -5.61
C TYR A 40 -2.16 24.02 -4.14
N GLU A 41 -3.20 24.74 -3.70
CA GLU A 41 -3.62 24.73 -2.29
C GLU A 41 -4.16 23.36 -1.87
N THR A 42 -4.98 22.73 -2.72
CA THR A 42 -5.47 21.37 -2.47
C THR A 42 -4.31 20.39 -2.36
N LEU A 43 -3.35 20.44 -3.29
CA LEU A 43 -2.24 19.50 -3.33
C LEU A 43 -1.27 19.69 -2.15
N LYS A 44 -1.01 20.94 -1.76
CA LYS A 44 -0.23 21.29 -0.57
C LYS A 44 -0.89 20.77 0.71
N ASN A 45 -2.20 20.97 0.86
CA ASN A 45 -2.93 20.49 2.04
C ASN A 45 -2.97 18.96 2.11
N LEU A 46 -3.06 18.28 0.97
CA LEU A 46 -2.88 16.82 0.91
C LEU A 46 -1.47 16.42 1.33
N GLN A 47 -0.43 17.07 0.79
CA GLN A 47 0.96 16.80 1.14
C GLN A 47 1.19 16.87 2.66
N GLU A 48 0.76 17.97 3.28
CA GLU A 48 0.88 18.20 4.72
C GLU A 48 0.09 17.16 5.52
N SER A 49 -1.14 16.84 5.08
CA SER A 49 -1.97 15.84 5.73
C SER A 49 -1.35 14.44 5.69
N TYR A 50 -0.76 14.03 4.56
CA TYR A 50 -0.10 12.73 4.46
C TYR A 50 1.22 12.67 5.25
N ALA A 51 1.94 13.78 5.36
CA ALA A 51 3.13 13.87 6.21
C ALA A 51 2.78 13.66 7.69
N LEU A 52 1.62 14.14 8.14
CA LEU A 52 1.14 13.98 9.51
C LEU A 52 0.61 12.58 9.82
N LEU A 53 0.15 11.82 8.81
CA LEU A 53 -0.38 10.46 9.01
C LEU A 53 0.68 9.43 9.40
N GLY A 54 1.97 9.74 9.18
CA GLY A 54 3.07 8.85 9.56
C GLY A 54 3.09 7.54 8.77
N TYR A 55 2.90 7.63 7.45
CA TYR A 55 3.17 6.51 6.55
C TYR A 55 4.67 6.18 6.55
N ASP A 56 4.99 4.90 6.64
CA ASP A 56 6.37 4.40 6.53
C ASP A 56 6.82 4.36 5.07
N LEU A 57 5.89 4.05 4.15
CA LEU A 57 6.14 4.04 2.72
C LEU A 57 4.83 4.17 1.94
N GLY A 58 4.87 4.92 0.84
CA GLY A 58 3.77 5.01 -0.11
C GLY A 58 4.23 4.88 -1.57
N LEU A 59 3.35 4.34 -2.41
CA LEU A 59 3.56 4.23 -3.85
C LEU A 59 2.98 5.45 -4.56
N LEU A 60 3.75 6.10 -5.43
CA LEU A 60 3.28 7.18 -6.31
C LEU A 60 3.10 6.67 -7.73
N THR A 61 1.98 7.08 -8.34
CA THR A 61 1.84 7.04 -9.79
C THR A 61 2.60 8.19 -10.44
N GLY A 62 2.96 8.03 -11.71
CA GLY A 62 3.61 9.05 -12.52
C GLY A 62 2.69 10.24 -12.76
N PHE A 63 1.36 10.02 -12.76
CA PHE A 63 0.39 11.11 -12.77
C PHE A 63 0.50 11.96 -11.50
N GLU A 64 0.51 11.34 -10.31
CA GLU A 64 0.64 12.06 -9.05
C GLU A 64 1.98 12.79 -8.93
N LEU A 65 3.08 12.12 -9.31
CA LEU A 65 4.40 12.74 -9.35
C LEU A 65 4.41 13.97 -10.26
N LYS A 66 3.78 13.87 -11.44
CA LYS A 66 3.65 15.00 -12.37
C LYS A 66 2.77 16.11 -11.78
N GLU A 67 1.64 15.79 -11.13
CA GLU A 67 0.78 16.80 -10.50
C GLU A 67 1.54 17.63 -9.46
N PHE A 68 2.35 16.98 -8.62
CA PHE A 68 3.22 17.68 -7.66
C PHE A 68 4.20 18.61 -8.37
N GLY A 69 4.94 18.08 -9.36
CA GLY A 69 5.94 18.86 -10.10
C GLY A 69 5.34 20.05 -10.87
N ASP A 70 4.19 19.87 -11.53
CA ASP A 70 3.49 20.93 -12.26
C ASP A 70 3.04 22.08 -11.33
N ASN A 71 2.79 21.79 -10.05
CA ASN A 71 2.41 22.77 -9.04
C ASN A 71 3.61 23.32 -8.24
N GLY A 72 4.85 22.95 -8.59
CA GLY A 72 6.04 23.37 -7.85
C GLY A 72 6.09 22.82 -6.42
N LEU A 73 5.45 21.68 -6.19
CA LEU A 73 5.45 20.97 -4.91
C LEU A 73 6.22 19.66 -5.04
N GLU A 74 6.72 19.16 -3.91
CA GLU A 74 7.30 17.83 -3.82
C GLU A 74 6.29 16.88 -3.14
N PRO A 75 6.19 15.61 -3.57
CA PRO A 75 5.40 14.62 -2.84
C PRO A 75 5.92 14.45 -1.39
N PRO A 76 5.12 13.90 -0.46
CA PRO A 76 5.62 13.63 0.89
C PRO A 76 6.79 12.62 0.86
N THR A 77 7.78 12.81 1.72
CA THR A 77 9.09 12.12 1.63
C THR A 77 9.03 10.58 1.68
N ALA A 78 8.01 10.02 2.34
CA ALA A 78 7.79 8.58 2.40
C ALA A 78 7.25 7.98 1.09
N TRP A 79 6.88 8.80 0.11
CA TRP A 79 6.20 8.39 -1.11
C TRP A 79 7.18 8.33 -2.29
N ARG A 80 7.13 7.23 -3.06
CA ARG A 80 8.11 6.96 -4.11
C ARG A 80 7.45 6.50 -5.40
N HIS A 81 7.94 7.00 -6.52
CA HIS A 81 7.56 6.52 -7.85
C HIS A 81 8.63 5.58 -8.41
N PRO A 82 8.34 4.27 -8.57
CA PRO A 82 9.29 3.32 -9.15
C PRO A 82 9.26 3.33 -10.69
N GLY A 83 10.41 3.59 -11.33
CA GLY A 83 10.59 3.40 -12.78
C GLY A 83 10.80 1.94 -13.20
N SER A 84 11.13 1.07 -12.25
CA SER A 84 11.28 -0.39 -12.39
C SER A 84 10.94 -1.03 -11.03
N VAL A 85 10.89 -2.37 -10.95
CA VAL A 85 10.77 -3.04 -9.64
C VAL A 85 11.86 -2.51 -8.70
N SER A 86 11.47 -1.98 -7.55
CA SER A 86 12.39 -1.44 -6.56
C SER A 86 12.08 -2.00 -5.18
N VAL A 87 13.11 -2.32 -4.41
CA VAL A 87 12.97 -2.80 -3.03
C VAL A 87 13.27 -1.65 -2.08
N VAL A 88 12.40 -1.48 -1.08
CA VAL A 88 12.60 -0.59 0.05
C VAL A 88 12.65 -1.45 1.31
N PRO A 89 13.84 -1.65 1.91
CA PRO A 89 13.93 -2.35 3.18
C PRO A 89 13.39 -1.46 4.29
N LEU A 90 12.47 -2.01 5.09
CA LEU A 90 11.94 -1.42 6.31
C LEU A 90 12.26 -2.35 7.49
N THR A 91 12.41 -1.77 8.68
CA THR A 91 12.56 -2.55 9.91
C THR A 91 11.57 -2.05 10.95
N ALA A 92 10.76 -2.95 11.50
CA ALA A 92 9.80 -2.65 12.55
C ALA A 92 10.09 -3.53 13.77
N ASN A 93 10.66 -2.93 14.82
CA ASN A 93 11.01 -3.61 16.07
C ASN A 93 11.78 -4.94 15.88
N GLY A 94 12.72 -4.97 14.94
CA GLY A 94 13.55 -6.13 14.64
C GLY A 94 13.02 -7.06 13.55
N VAL A 95 11.80 -6.85 13.06
CA VAL A 95 11.27 -7.54 11.88
C VAL A 95 11.70 -6.80 10.62
N ASN A 96 12.39 -7.48 9.73
CA ASN A 96 12.85 -7.00 8.43
C ASN A 96 11.76 -7.22 7.38
N VAL A 97 11.33 -6.14 6.75
CA VAL A 97 10.27 -6.14 5.73
C VAL A 97 10.85 -5.64 4.41
N ALA A 98 10.85 -6.48 3.38
CA ALA A 98 11.19 -6.04 2.04
C ALA A 98 9.92 -5.56 1.33
N VAL A 99 9.78 -4.24 1.13
CA VAL A 99 8.65 -3.70 0.37
C VAL A 99 9.03 -3.50 -1.08
N LEU A 100 8.42 -4.27 -1.98
CA LEU A 100 8.57 -4.17 -3.43
C LEU A 100 7.57 -3.13 -3.96
N LEU A 101 8.09 -2.05 -4.53
CA LEU A 101 7.28 -1.12 -5.31
C LEU A 101 7.26 -1.59 -6.76
N LEU A 102 6.08 -1.95 -7.25
CA LEU A 102 5.91 -2.38 -8.64
C LEU A 102 5.69 -1.15 -9.54
N PRO A 103 6.36 -1.08 -10.71
CA PRO A 103 6.21 0.05 -11.63
C PRO A 103 4.83 0.07 -12.24
N GLU A 104 4.35 1.24 -12.65
CA GLU A 104 3.15 1.33 -13.47
C GLU A 104 3.32 0.61 -14.81
N LEU A 105 2.19 0.15 -15.34
CA LEU A 105 2.12 -0.48 -16.64
C LEU A 105 1.46 0.48 -17.63
N PRO A 106 1.81 0.37 -18.93
CA PRO A 106 1.11 1.10 -19.97
C PRO A 106 -0.41 0.89 -19.89
N SER A 107 -1.17 1.92 -20.25
CA SER A 107 -2.63 1.83 -20.27
C SER A 107 -3.10 0.72 -21.22
N GLY A 108 -4.08 -0.07 -20.79
CA GLY A 108 -4.62 -1.18 -21.58
C GLY A 108 -3.86 -2.50 -21.45
N THR A 109 -2.75 -2.54 -20.72
CA THR A 109 -2.07 -3.80 -20.37
C THR A 109 -3.01 -4.74 -19.63
N GLN A 110 -3.10 -5.98 -20.10
CA GLN A 110 -3.97 -7.02 -19.52
C GLN A 110 -3.22 -7.98 -18.60
N THR A 111 -1.93 -8.21 -18.88
CA THR A 111 -1.05 -9.09 -18.11
C THR A 111 0.31 -8.41 -17.95
N PRO A 112 1.02 -8.62 -16.83
CA PRO A 112 2.36 -8.05 -16.67
C PRO A 112 3.30 -8.62 -17.76
N PRO A 113 4.17 -7.80 -18.36
CA PRO A 113 5.15 -8.29 -19.33
C PRO A 113 6.06 -9.36 -18.70
N GLU A 114 6.42 -10.41 -19.45
CA GLU A 114 7.28 -11.49 -18.93
C GLU A 114 8.61 -10.98 -18.35
N ARG A 115 9.20 -9.96 -18.98
CA ARG A 115 10.43 -9.33 -18.48
C ARG A 115 10.23 -8.76 -17.07
N LEU A 116 9.07 -8.16 -16.80
CA LEU A 116 8.76 -7.61 -15.48
C LEU A 116 8.53 -8.74 -14.47
N VAL A 117 7.82 -9.80 -14.87
CA VAL A 117 7.62 -10.98 -14.02
C VAL A 117 8.97 -11.58 -13.60
N ARG A 118 9.89 -11.81 -14.54
CA ARG A 118 11.24 -12.30 -14.23
C ARG A 118 12.04 -11.37 -13.32
N GLN A 119 11.88 -10.05 -13.47
CA GLN A 119 12.49 -9.08 -12.56
C GLN A 119 11.95 -9.23 -11.15
N ILE A 120 10.63 -9.42 -11.00
CA ILE A 120 10.02 -9.66 -9.70
C ILE A 120 10.54 -10.96 -9.09
N GLU A 121 10.55 -12.07 -9.83
CA GLU A 121 11.07 -13.36 -9.34
C GLU A 121 12.53 -13.27 -8.88
N THR A 122 13.37 -12.57 -9.65
CA THR A 122 14.77 -12.32 -9.29
C THR A 122 14.89 -11.56 -7.97
N VAL A 123 14.05 -10.53 -7.78
CA VAL A 123 14.01 -9.75 -6.54
C VAL A 123 13.49 -10.61 -5.39
N LEU A 124 12.39 -11.33 -5.57
CA LEU A 124 11.81 -12.21 -4.56
C LEU A 124 12.83 -13.24 -4.07
N SER A 125 13.51 -13.93 -4.98
CA SER A 125 14.53 -14.92 -4.63
C SER A 125 15.65 -14.31 -3.78
N LYS A 126 16.11 -13.11 -4.11
CA LYS A 126 17.16 -12.42 -3.35
C LYS A 126 16.69 -11.95 -1.97
N GLU A 127 15.48 -11.41 -1.89
CA GLU A 127 14.98 -10.83 -0.64
C GLU A 127 14.49 -11.91 0.34
N ARG A 128 14.11 -13.11 -0.13
CA ARG A 128 13.74 -14.26 0.73
C ARG A 128 14.85 -14.68 1.69
N GLU A 129 16.11 -14.42 1.37
CA GLU A 129 17.26 -14.74 2.23
C GLU A 129 17.47 -13.72 3.36
N GLN A 130 16.85 -12.53 3.27
CA GLN A 130 17.19 -11.37 4.12
C GLN A 130 15.98 -10.80 4.85
N ALA A 131 14.79 -10.89 4.25
CA ALA A 131 13.56 -10.34 4.81
C ALA A 131 12.78 -11.40 5.57
N ASP A 132 12.16 -10.99 6.67
CA ASP A 132 11.24 -11.85 7.42
C ASP A 132 9.89 -11.98 6.70
N ILE A 133 9.54 -10.97 5.90
CA ILE A 133 8.33 -10.92 5.07
C ILE A 133 8.54 -9.97 3.89
N ILE A 134 7.97 -10.33 2.74
CA ILE A 134 8.02 -9.58 1.50
C ILE A 134 6.63 -9.06 1.12
N VAL A 135 6.51 -7.75 0.97
CA VAL A 135 5.25 -7.06 0.67
C VAL A 135 5.37 -6.34 -0.67
N ALA A 136 4.48 -6.58 -1.62
CA ALA A 136 4.44 -5.81 -2.86
C ALA A 136 3.32 -4.76 -2.84
N LEU A 137 3.63 -3.53 -3.25
CA LEU A 137 2.67 -2.47 -3.56
C LEU A 137 2.47 -2.40 -5.07
N SER A 138 1.26 -2.71 -5.53
CA SER A 138 0.91 -2.79 -6.96
C SER A 138 -0.02 -1.65 -7.38
N PRO A 139 0.28 -0.90 -8.45
CA PRO A 139 -0.62 0.09 -9.05
C PRO A 139 -1.44 -0.47 -10.23
N TRP A 140 -1.32 -1.77 -10.55
CA TRP A 140 -1.74 -2.32 -11.85
C TRP A 140 -3.25 -2.48 -12.03
N GLY A 141 -4.01 -2.49 -10.95
CA GLY A 141 -5.43 -2.79 -11.00
C GLY A 141 -5.75 -4.28 -10.94
N LEU A 142 -7.01 -4.56 -10.65
CA LEU A 142 -7.52 -5.89 -10.27
C LEU A 142 -7.13 -6.99 -11.26
N TRP A 143 -7.39 -6.76 -12.55
CA TRP A 143 -7.26 -7.82 -13.57
C TRP A 143 -5.81 -8.20 -13.84
N VAL A 144 -4.92 -7.22 -13.85
CA VAL A 144 -3.49 -7.47 -14.10
C VAL A 144 -2.83 -8.12 -12.89
N GLU A 145 -3.18 -7.69 -11.67
CA GLU A 145 -2.76 -8.34 -10.42
C GLU A 145 -3.24 -9.78 -10.36
N ARG A 146 -4.50 -10.02 -10.72
CA ARG A 146 -5.07 -11.37 -10.78
C ARG A 146 -4.31 -12.24 -11.78
N ALA A 147 -4.08 -11.74 -12.99
CA ALA A 147 -3.35 -12.47 -14.02
C ALA A 147 -1.91 -12.81 -13.58
N TYR A 148 -1.26 -11.91 -12.84
CA TYR A 148 0.04 -12.19 -12.22
C TYR A 148 -0.05 -13.31 -11.20
N LEU A 149 -0.98 -13.22 -10.24
CA LEU A 149 -1.16 -14.20 -9.16
C LEU A 149 -1.61 -15.59 -9.67
N GLU A 150 -2.27 -15.65 -10.82
CA GLU A 150 -2.71 -16.90 -11.47
C GLU A 150 -1.69 -17.44 -12.49
N SER A 151 -0.60 -16.72 -12.76
CA SER A 151 0.38 -17.09 -13.81
C SER A 151 1.26 -18.30 -13.49
N GLY A 152 1.35 -18.69 -12.22
CA GLY A 152 2.27 -19.71 -11.73
C GLY A 152 3.70 -19.21 -11.47
N ALA A 153 3.97 -17.91 -11.67
CA ALA A 153 5.21 -17.26 -11.26
C ALA A 153 5.34 -17.21 -9.72
N ASP A 154 6.57 -16.99 -9.23
CA ASP A 154 6.76 -16.72 -7.81
C ASP A 154 6.14 -15.38 -7.40
N THR A 155 5.55 -15.34 -6.21
CA THR A 155 4.78 -14.21 -5.70
C THR A 155 5.31 -13.73 -4.34
N PRO A 156 5.08 -12.45 -3.97
CA PRO A 156 5.40 -11.94 -2.63
C PRO A 156 4.50 -12.57 -1.57
N ASP A 157 4.87 -12.47 -0.30
CA ASP A 157 4.05 -13.00 0.79
C ASP A 157 2.73 -12.22 0.93
N LEU A 158 2.79 -10.89 0.76
CA LEU A 158 1.62 -10.02 0.66
C LEU A 158 1.64 -9.24 -0.66
N LEU A 159 0.51 -9.18 -1.37
CA LEU A 159 0.30 -8.25 -2.49
C LEU A 159 -0.80 -7.26 -2.14
N LEU A 160 -0.43 -5.98 -2.02
CA LEU A 160 -1.34 -4.87 -1.71
C LEU A 160 -1.60 -4.09 -3.01
N GLY A 161 -2.78 -4.31 -3.57
CA GLY A 161 -3.16 -3.78 -4.87
C GLY A 161 -3.90 -2.45 -4.80
N SER A 162 -3.73 -1.66 -5.85
CA SER A 162 -4.38 -0.35 -6.06
C SER A 162 -4.72 -0.16 -7.55
N GLY A 163 -5.20 1.01 -7.95
CA GLY A 163 -5.58 1.29 -9.34
C GLY A 163 -6.95 0.76 -9.76
N PRO A 164 -7.21 0.59 -11.07
CA PRO A 164 -8.53 0.25 -11.61
C PRO A 164 -9.08 -1.08 -11.10
N GLY A 165 -10.40 -1.16 -10.93
CA GLY A 165 -11.11 -2.37 -10.48
C GLY A 165 -11.75 -2.23 -9.10
N VAL A 166 -12.36 -3.31 -8.64
CA VAL A 166 -13.09 -3.37 -7.35
C VAL A 166 -12.15 -3.70 -6.19
N GLU A 167 -12.67 -3.57 -4.97
CA GLU A 167 -11.99 -4.07 -3.77
C GLU A 167 -11.81 -5.60 -3.81
N VAL A 168 -10.79 -6.03 -3.07
CA VAL A 168 -10.54 -7.43 -2.71
C VAL A 168 -10.32 -7.39 -1.20
N PRO A 169 -11.29 -7.86 -0.39
CA PRO A 169 -11.28 -7.64 1.06
C PRO A 169 -10.10 -8.31 1.77
N GLY A 170 -9.43 -9.25 1.09
CA GLY A 170 -8.34 -10.08 1.60
C GLY A 170 -8.59 -11.53 1.18
N VAL A 171 -7.69 -12.12 0.41
CA VAL A 171 -7.82 -13.50 -0.07
C VAL A 171 -6.46 -14.18 -0.15
N ILE A 172 -6.41 -15.43 0.26
CA ILE A 172 -5.23 -16.28 0.13
C ILE A 172 -5.23 -16.92 -1.26
N VAL A 173 -4.16 -16.70 -2.02
CA VAL A 173 -4.00 -17.11 -3.43
C VAL A 173 -2.61 -17.71 -3.65
N ALA A 174 -2.27 -18.02 -4.91
CA ALA A 174 -0.97 -18.60 -5.27
C ALA A 174 -0.64 -19.85 -4.44
N GLN A 175 -1.61 -20.77 -4.34
CA GLN A 175 -1.48 -22.02 -3.56
C GLN A 175 -1.16 -21.82 -2.07
N GLY A 176 -1.63 -20.71 -1.49
CA GLY A 176 -1.39 -20.40 -0.07
C GLY A 176 -0.20 -19.48 0.17
N LYS A 177 0.61 -19.18 -0.85
CA LYS A 177 1.87 -18.42 -0.69
C LYS A 177 1.66 -16.92 -0.57
N THR A 178 0.53 -16.39 -1.05
CA THR A 178 0.29 -14.95 -1.07
C THR A 178 -1.06 -14.58 -0.48
N PHE A 179 -1.06 -13.58 0.39
CA PHE A 179 -2.28 -12.88 0.75
C PHE A 179 -2.44 -11.62 -0.12
N TRP A 180 -3.53 -11.55 -0.87
CA TRP A 180 -3.86 -10.45 -1.77
C TRP A 180 -4.99 -9.60 -1.21
N LEU A 181 -4.77 -8.28 -1.14
CA LEU A 181 -5.75 -7.33 -0.64
C LEU A 181 -5.78 -6.07 -1.51
N ARG A 182 -6.98 -5.55 -1.76
CA ARG A 182 -7.22 -4.25 -2.41
C ARG A 182 -8.24 -3.48 -1.57
N PRO A 183 -7.85 -2.40 -0.87
CA PRO A 183 -8.79 -1.63 -0.06
C PRO A 183 -9.91 -1.02 -0.90
N TYR A 184 -11.06 -0.74 -0.27
CA TYR A 184 -12.17 -0.05 -0.92
C TYR A 184 -11.74 1.33 -1.39
N ALA A 185 -12.02 1.65 -2.66
CA ALA A 185 -11.63 2.92 -3.25
C ALA A 185 -12.28 4.13 -2.53
N LYS A 186 -11.71 5.32 -2.71
CA LYS A 186 -12.19 6.59 -2.13
C LYS A 186 -11.92 6.76 -0.63
N GLY A 187 -10.96 6.02 -0.06
CA GLY A 187 -10.49 6.22 1.32
C GLY A 187 -11.57 5.98 2.39
N LYS A 188 -12.63 5.23 2.05
CA LYS A 188 -13.70 4.90 3.00
C LYS A 188 -13.32 3.80 3.97
N THR A 189 -12.32 2.99 3.63
CA THR A 189 -11.82 1.93 4.50
C THR A 189 -10.32 2.07 4.70
N VAL A 190 -9.84 1.50 5.79
CA VAL A 190 -8.42 1.21 6.01
C VAL A 190 -8.32 -0.29 6.18
N ALA A 191 -7.33 -0.91 5.57
CA ALA A 191 -7.04 -2.32 5.81
C ALA A 191 -6.03 -2.45 6.93
N ARG A 192 -6.31 -3.32 7.89
CA ARG A 192 -5.35 -3.79 8.88
C ARG A 192 -5.11 -5.27 8.65
N ILE A 193 -3.84 -5.64 8.62
CA ILE A 193 -3.40 -7.02 8.48
C ILE A 193 -2.53 -7.33 9.71
N ASP A 194 -2.95 -8.30 10.50
CA ASP A 194 -2.18 -8.82 11.62
C ASP A 194 -1.47 -10.10 11.18
N ILE A 195 -0.14 -10.06 11.14
CA ILE A 195 0.71 -11.23 10.87
C ILE A 195 1.01 -11.90 12.20
N LEU A 196 0.49 -13.11 12.38
CA LEU A 196 0.60 -13.88 13.63
C LEU A 196 1.81 -14.82 13.63
N GLN A 197 2.24 -15.23 12.44
CA GLN A 197 3.47 -15.99 12.21
C GLN A 197 4.10 -15.51 10.89
N LEU A 198 5.41 -15.27 10.92
CA LEU A 198 6.17 -14.81 9.76
C LEU A 198 6.47 -15.97 8.80
N PRO A 199 6.53 -15.72 7.48
CA PRO A 199 6.85 -16.74 6.48
C PRO A 199 8.33 -17.16 6.49
N SER A 200 9.22 -16.36 7.05
CA SER A 200 10.66 -16.64 7.07
C SER A 200 11.02 -17.92 7.81
N GLY A 201 11.83 -18.78 7.18
CA GLY A 201 12.41 -19.98 7.79
C GLY A 201 11.64 -21.28 7.52
N GLU A 202 10.53 -21.23 6.77
CA GLU A 202 9.71 -22.41 6.44
C GLU A 202 9.52 -22.55 4.92
N GLU A 203 10.18 -23.55 4.32
CA GLU A 203 10.08 -23.82 2.86
C GLU A 203 8.64 -24.10 2.40
N ASP A 204 7.81 -24.66 3.30
CA ASP A 204 6.42 -25.04 3.06
C ASP A 204 5.41 -24.07 3.69
N PHE A 205 5.82 -22.82 3.98
CA PHE A 205 4.91 -21.85 4.58
C PHE A 205 3.69 -21.59 3.69
N THR A 206 2.50 -21.66 4.29
CA THR A 206 1.24 -21.30 3.64
C THR A 206 0.38 -20.46 4.57
N TRP A 207 -0.19 -19.38 4.05
CA TRP A 207 -1.18 -18.59 4.76
C TRP A 207 -2.43 -19.42 5.05
N THR A 208 -2.96 -19.26 6.26
CA THR A 208 -4.21 -19.84 6.74
C THR A 208 -4.96 -18.75 7.50
N GLU A 209 -6.17 -18.44 7.02
CA GLU A 209 -7.02 -17.42 7.64
C GLU A 209 -7.34 -17.80 9.10
N ASN A 210 -7.20 -16.84 10.01
CA ASN A 210 -7.32 -17.01 11.46
C ASN A 210 -6.28 -17.93 12.11
N GLY A 211 -5.37 -18.51 11.32
CA GLY A 211 -4.20 -19.25 11.78
C GLY A 211 -2.99 -18.34 11.95
N ASN A 212 -2.29 -18.06 10.86
CA ASN A 212 -1.07 -17.24 10.82
C ASN A 212 -1.30 -15.80 10.30
N ILE A 213 -2.50 -15.50 9.79
CA ILE A 213 -2.89 -14.16 9.35
C ILE A 213 -4.32 -13.84 9.76
N ARG A 214 -4.55 -12.59 10.16
CA ARG A 214 -5.88 -11.99 10.33
C ARG A 214 -5.93 -10.67 9.59
N PHE A 215 -7.11 -10.28 9.13
CA PHE A 215 -7.29 -8.99 8.49
C PHE A 215 -8.67 -8.41 8.80
N GLU A 216 -8.75 -7.09 8.77
CA GLU A 216 -9.99 -6.35 8.86
C GLU A 216 -9.93 -5.13 7.92
N THR A 217 -11.08 -4.76 7.35
CA THR A 217 -11.22 -3.56 6.52
C THR A 217 -12.30 -2.63 7.08
N PRO A 218 -12.10 -2.05 8.27
CA PRO A 218 -13.09 -1.19 8.89
C PRO A 218 -13.45 0.00 8.00
N ALA A 219 -14.75 0.28 7.91
CA ALA A 219 -15.25 1.51 7.34
C ALA A 219 -14.98 2.68 8.29
N LEU A 220 -14.41 3.76 7.76
CA LEU A 220 -14.16 5.01 8.47
C LEU A 220 -15.44 5.84 8.54
N THR A 221 -16.42 5.36 9.29
CA THR A 221 -17.71 6.04 9.54
C THR A 221 -17.59 7.04 10.69
N ASP A 222 -18.70 7.69 11.05
CA ASP A 222 -18.78 8.67 12.13
C ASP A 222 -18.48 8.10 13.53
N SER A 223 -18.26 6.78 13.65
CA SER A 223 -17.77 6.14 14.87
C SER A 223 -16.30 6.47 15.19
N TYR A 224 -15.56 7.00 14.21
CA TYR A 224 -14.23 7.55 14.40
C TYR A 224 -14.32 9.07 14.52
N ILE A 225 -13.99 9.59 15.71
CA ILE A 225 -13.77 11.02 15.93
C ILE A 225 -12.67 11.47 14.96
N GLU A 226 -12.83 12.63 14.35
CA GLU A 226 -11.87 13.17 13.41
C GLU A 226 -10.68 13.81 14.14
N ASP A 227 -9.45 13.52 13.70
CA ASP A 227 -8.26 14.20 14.19
C ASP A 227 -8.30 15.70 13.85
N THR A 228 -8.24 16.54 14.89
CA THR A 228 -8.40 18.00 14.75
C THR A 228 -7.23 18.67 14.06
N ASN A 229 -6.02 18.10 14.13
CA ASN A 229 -4.85 18.67 13.45
C ASN A 229 -4.99 18.46 11.93
N ILE A 230 -5.36 17.24 11.52
CA ILE A 230 -5.64 16.93 10.12
C ILE A 230 -6.84 17.71 9.61
N LEU A 231 -7.92 17.84 10.39
CA LEU A 231 -9.06 18.67 10.02
C LEU A 231 -8.66 20.13 9.80
N SER A 232 -7.82 20.69 10.66
CA SER A 232 -7.40 22.09 10.55
C SER A 232 -6.62 22.36 9.25
N VAL A 233 -5.74 21.43 8.85
CA VAL A 233 -5.03 21.48 7.56
C VAL A 233 -6.00 21.37 6.39
N LEU A 234 -6.99 20.47 6.47
CA LEU A 234 -7.97 20.26 5.40
C LEU A 234 -9.01 21.39 5.28
N MET A 235 -9.45 22.00 6.39
CA MET A 235 -10.41 23.11 6.37
C MET A 235 -9.80 24.41 5.88
N GLY A 236 -8.47 24.58 6.03
CA GLY A 236 -7.73 25.66 5.36
C GLY A 236 -7.79 25.58 3.83
N ALA A 237 -8.20 24.43 3.27
CA ALA A 237 -8.35 24.19 1.83
C ALA A 237 -9.71 24.60 1.23
N GLY A 238 -10.67 25.05 2.05
CA GLY A 238 -12.05 25.27 1.58
C GLY A 238 -12.74 23.95 1.23
N ALA A 239 -13.23 23.24 2.25
CA ALA A 239 -14.09 22.08 2.07
C ALA A 239 -15.54 22.52 1.88
N GLU A 240 -16.03 22.49 0.63
CA GLU A 240 -17.39 22.03 0.33
C GLU A 240 -17.33 20.62 -0.25
#